data_AF-A0A3N0Y944-F1
#
_entry.id   AF-A0A3N0Y944-F1
#
_cell.length_a   1.000
_cell.length_b   1.000
_cell.length_c   1.000
_cell.angle_alpha   90.00
_cell.angle_beta   90.00
_cell.angle_gamma   90.00
#
_symmetry.space_group_name_H-M   'P 1'
#
loop_
_entity.id
_entity.type
_entity.pdbx_description
1 polymer ?
#
loop_
_entity_poly.entity_id
_entity_poly.type
_entity_poly.pdbx_seq_one_letter_code
_entity_poly.pdbx_strand_id
1 'polypeptide(L)'
;VDVGVVHFTPLAQPQIQQPFKLVEKIVKNAFQFRRKHCRRGFEMLFPECQRQELTEELLRSADVDPTLRPTEISISEFRALADAYSKLCDENQGLIDYEFREELKLKRQAKRRSGSSRKGLHLHTTTEENVNGNH
;
A
#
# COMPACT_ATOMS: atom_id res chain seq x y z
N VAL A 1 -8.18 -17.73 29.65
CA VAL A 1 -7.42 -18.18 28.46
C VAL A 1 -6.80 -19.51 28.82
N ASP A 2 -6.89 -20.50 27.95
CA ASP A 2 -6.36 -21.85 28.20
C ASP A 2 -4.96 -22.01 27.60
N VAL A 3 -4.24 -23.05 28.00
CA VAL A 3 -2.88 -23.34 27.51
C VAL A 3 -2.95 -24.33 26.36
N GLY A 4 -2.45 -23.92 25.18
CA GLY A 4 -2.23 -24.81 24.04
C GLY A 4 -0.77 -25.24 23.95
N VAL A 5 -0.49 -26.55 23.96
CA VAL A 5 0.85 -27.09 23.69
C VAL A 5 0.92 -27.46 22.20
N VAL A 6 1.87 -26.85 21.48
CA VAL A 6 2.11 -27.11 20.05
C VAL A 6 3.57 -27.46 19.81
N HIS A 7 3.81 -28.35 18.85
CA HIS A 7 5.15 -28.76 18.42
C HIS A 7 5.30 -28.49 16.92
N PHE A 8 6.41 -27.87 16.53
CA PHE A 8 6.72 -27.59 15.13
C PHE A 8 8.02 -28.29 14.74
N THR A 9 7.93 -29.16 13.74
CA THR A 9 9.11 -29.75 13.09
C THR A 9 9.29 -29.05 11.74
N PRO A 10 10.47 -28.46 11.46
CA PRO A 10 10.74 -27.87 10.15
C PRO A 10 10.51 -28.88 9.03
N LEU A 11 9.87 -28.44 7.95
CA LEU A 11 9.72 -29.27 6.75
C LEU A 11 11.09 -29.48 6.09
N ALA A 12 11.33 -30.68 5.55
CA ALA A 12 12.55 -30.98 4.80
C ALA A 12 12.70 -30.06 3.56
N GLN A 13 11.58 -29.70 2.92
CA GLN A 13 11.52 -28.68 1.88
C GLN A 13 10.44 -27.65 2.24
N PRO A 14 10.76 -26.34 2.20
CA PRO A 14 9.77 -25.30 2.40
C PRO A 14 8.65 -25.38 1.36
N GLN A 15 7.43 -25.07 1.76
CA GLN A 15 6.33 -24.94 0.82
C GLN A 15 6.45 -23.69 -0.04
N ILE A 16 7.27 -22.69 0.28
CA ILE A 16 7.45 -21.49 -0.56
C ILE A 16 8.94 -21.25 -0.70
N GLN A 17 9.45 -21.30 -1.92
CA GLN A 17 10.89 -21.22 -2.24
C GLN A 17 11.33 -19.78 -2.56
N GLN A 18 10.80 -18.82 -1.80
CA GLN A 18 11.09 -17.39 -1.95
C GLN A 18 11.78 -16.84 -0.70
N PRO A 19 12.57 -15.74 -0.79
CA PRO A 19 13.18 -15.13 0.38
C PRO A 19 12.14 -14.78 1.44
N PHE A 20 12.43 -15.10 2.71
CA PHE A 20 11.48 -14.90 3.80
C PHE A 20 10.90 -13.49 3.86
N LYS A 21 11.71 -12.46 3.60
CA LYS A 21 11.25 -11.05 3.62
C LYS A 21 10.22 -10.74 2.55
N LEU A 22 10.32 -11.36 1.37
CA LEU A 22 9.34 -11.24 0.30
C LEU A 22 8.03 -11.91 0.72
N VAL A 23 8.10 -13.15 1.20
CA VAL A 23 6.92 -13.89 1.68
C VAL A 23 6.24 -13.15 2.83
N GLU A 24 7.02 -12.70 3.82
CA GLU A 24 6.55 -11.91 4.96
C GLU A 24 5.82 -10.65 4.51
N LYS A 25 6.37 -9.93 3.52
CA LYS A 25 5.77 -8.70 2.97
C LYS A 25 4.40 -8.98 2.34
N ILE A 26 4.28 -10.03 1.53
CA ILE A 26 3.02 -10.40 0.87
C ILE A 26 1.98 -10.81 1.90
N VAL A 27 2.33 -11.70 2.83
CA VAL A 27 1.41 -12.20 3.86
C VAL A 27 0.94 -11.05 4.76
N LYS A 28 1.84 -10.15 5.18
CA LYS A 28 1.46 -8.97 5.98
C LYS A 28 0.45 -8.08 5.25
N ASN A 29 0.67 -7.82 3.97
CA ASN A 29 -0.23 -6.98 3.16
C ASN A 29 -1.59 -7.66 2.95
N ALA A 30 -1.62 -8.97 2.65
CA ALA A 30 -2.86 -9.73 2.53
C ALA A 30 -3.72 -9.59 3.80
N PHE A 31 -3.13 -9.77 4.98
CA PHE A 31 -3.84 -9.76 6.25
C PHE A 31 -4.08 -8.38 6.87
N GLN A 32 -3.62 -7.29 6.23
CA GLN A 32 -3.79 -5.93 6.73
C GLN A 32 -5.28 -5.55 6.91
N PHE A 33 -6.14 -6.02 6.01
CA PHE A 33 -7.57 -5.68 6.00
C PHE A 33 -8.46 -6.92 6.10
N ARG A 34 -8.44 -7.61 7.24
CA ARG A 34 -9.16 -8.89 7.45
C ARG A 34 -10.66 -8.91 7.08
N ARG A 35 -11.33 -7.76 7.06
CA ARG A 35 -12.76 -7.64 6.70
C ARG A 35 -13.01 -7.31 5.22
N LYS A 36 -11.96 -7.11 4.43
CA LYS A 36 -12.01 -6.78 2.99
C LYS A 36 -11.52 -7.97 2.17
N HIS A 37 -11.77 -7.93 0.86
CA HIS A 37 -11.15 -8.86 -0.08
C HIS A 37 -9.63 -8.64 -0.11
N CYS A 38 -8.89 -9.70 -0.41
CA CYS A 38 -7.43 -9.75 -0.41
C CYS A 38 -6.80 -8.73 -1.36
N ARG A 39 -7.48 -8.42 -2.49
CA ARG A 39 -7.08 -7.37 -3.44
C ARG A 39 -6.74 -6.06 -2.73
N ARG A 40 -7.54 -5.67 -1.72
CA ARG A 40 -7.30 -4.42 -1.00
C ARG A 40 -5.98 -4.42 -0.21
N GLY A 41 -5.56 -5.57 0.28
CA GLY A 41 -4.26 -5.75 0.92
C GLY A 41 -3.13 -5.66 -0.10
N PHE A 42 -3.25 -6.41 -1.20
CA PHE A 42 -2.23 -6.46 -2.25
C PHE A 42 -2.02 -5.14 -2.98
N GLU A 43 -3.06 -4.31 -3.10
CA GLU A 43 -2.95 -2.93 -3.57
C GLU A 43 -1.85 -2.13 -2.83
N MET A 44 -1.59 -2.42 -1.55
CA MET A 44 -0.59 -1.73 -0.75
C MET A 44 0.85 -2.19 -1.01
N LEU A 45 1.04 -3.21 -1.86
CA LEU A 45 2.36 -3.59 -2.38
C LEU A 45 2.85 -2.66 -3.50
N PHE A 46 1.96 -1.83 -4.05
CA PHE A 46 2.23 -1.07 -5.27
C PHE A 46 2.03 0.44 -5.09
N PRO A 47 2.88 1.28 -5.72
CA PRO A 47 2.72 2.74 -5.78
C PRO A 47 1.36 3.16 -6.33
N GLU A 48 0.81 4.30 -5.88
CA GLU A 48 -0.52 4.75 -6.30
C GLU A 48 -0.68 4.87 -7.82
N CYS A 49 0.39 5.26 -8.54
CA CYS A 49 0.36 5.47 -9.99
C CYS A 49 0.13 4.19 -10.81
N GLN A 50 0.56 3.03 -10.32
CA GLN A 50 0.51 1.75 -11.06
C GLN A 50 -0.27 0.67 -10.29
N ARG A 51 -0.88 1.03 -9.16
CA ARG A 51 -1.51 0.11 -8.22
C ARG A 51 -2.55 -0.81 -8.84
N GLN A 52 -3.45 -0.26 -9.65
CA GLN A 52 -4.54 -1.06 -10.22
C GLN A 52 -4.01 -2.12 -11.18
N GLU A 53 -3.13 -1.70 -12.10
CA GLU A 53 -2.51 -2.56 -13.11
C GLU A 53 -1.67 -3.67 -12.47
N LEU A 54 -0.72 -3.32 -11.60
CA LEU A 54 0.18 -4.31 -11.00
C LEU A 54 -0.53 -5.26 -10.02
N THR A 55 -1.59 -4.79 -9.34
CA THR A 55 -2.40 -5.69 -8.48
C THR A 55 -3.16 -6.70 -9.31
N GLU A 56 -3.71 -6.27 -10.45
CA GLU A 56 -4.41 -7.16 -11.38
C GLU A 56 -3.43 -8.16 -12.00
N GLU A 57 -2.25 -7.71 -12.42
CA GLU A 57 -1.18 -8.56 -12.91
C GLU A 57 -0.77 -9.62 -11.88
N LEU A 58 -0.55 -9.21 -10.63
CA LEU A 58 -0.17 -10.11 -9.54
C LEU A 58 -1.21 -11.21 -9.34
N LEU A 59 -2.49 -10.84 -9.22
CA LEU A 59 -3.57 -11.79 -8.92
C LEU A 59 -3.82 -12.73 -10.10
N ARG A 60 -3.77 -12.21 -11.33
CA ARG A 60 -3.93 -13.00 -12.56
C ARG A 60 -2.76 -13.96 -12.75
N SER A 61 -1.52 -13.49 -12.58
CA SER A 61 -0.31 -14.31 -12.70
C SER A 61 -0.22 -15.40 -11.64
N ALA A 62 -0.79 -15.17 -10.45
CA ALA A 62 -0.85 -16.14 -9.36
C ALA A 62 -2.09 -17.05 -9.41
N ASP A 63 -3.02 -16.83 -10.34
CA ASP A 63 -4.32 -17.51 -10.42
C ASP A 63 -5.11 -17.46 -9.10
N VAL A 64 -5.18 -16.28 -8.48
CA VAL A 64 -5.88 -16.04 -7.21
C VAL A 64 -7.12 -15.19 -7.42
N ASP A 65 -8.26 -15.66 -6.94
CA ASP A 65 -9.52 -14.91 -7.01
C ASP A 65 -9.42 -13.61 -6.16
N PRO A 66 -9.61 -12.42 -6.78
CA PRO A 66 -9.49 -11.12 -6.11
C PRO A 66 -10.54 -10.88 -5.03
N THR A 67 -11.61 -11.68 -4.97
CA THR A 67 -12.72 -11.56 -4.04
C THR A 67 -12.54 -12.37 -2.75
N LEU A 68 -11.55 -13.27 -2.71
CA LEU A 68 -11.23 -14.04 -1.51
C LEU A 68 -10.90 -13.14 -0.33
N ARG A 69 -11.31 -13.55 0.86
CA ARG A 69 -10.82 -12.98 2.11
C ARG A 69 -9.41 -13.49 2.38
N PRO A 70 -8.58 -12.75 3.14
CA PRO A 70 -7.22 -13.19 3.45
C PRO A 70 -7.13 -14.57 4.12
N THR A 71 -8.15 -14.95 4.89
CA THR A 71 -8.23 -16.26 5.56
C THR A 71 -8.60 -17.43 4.63
N GLU A 72 -9.06 -17.13 3.43
CA GLU A 72 -9.47 -18.12 2.43
C GLU A 72 -8.32 -18.46 1.47
N ILE A 73 -7.21 -17.71 1.52
CA ILE A 73 -6.02 -17.94 0.70
C ILE A 73 -5.20 -19.09 1.31
N SER A 74 -4.98 -20.12 0.51
CA SER A 74 -4.18 -21.30 0.81
C SER A 74 -2.67 -21.02 0.74
N ILE A 75 -1.88 -21.95 1.28
CA ILE A 75 -0.41 -21.86 1.22
C ILE A 75 0.10 -21.98 -0.23
N SER A 76 -0.56 -22.77 -1.08
CA SER A 76 -0.25 -22.87 -2.51
C SER A 76 -0.51 -21.56 -3.25
N GLU A 77 -1.58 -20.85 -2.93
CA GLU A 77 -1.83 -19.53 -3.50
C GLU A 77 -0.82 -18.50 -2.99
N PHE A 78 -0.43 -18.55 -1.71
CA PHE A 78 0.66 -17.71 -1.21
C PHE A 78 2.00 -18.01 -1.89
N ARG A 79 2.29 -19.26 -2.25
CA ARG A 79 3.45 -19.61 -3.08
C ARG A 79 3.36 -18.90 -4.43
N ALA A 80 2.24 -19.07 -5.13
CA ALA A 80 2.04 -18.48 -6.46
C ALA A 80 2.13 -16.95 -6.43
N LEU A 81 1.55 -16.31 -5.40
CA LEU A 81 1.65 -14.87 -5.16
C LEU A 81 3.11 -14.44 -4.92
N ALA A 82 3.88 -15.21 -4.15
CA ALA A 82 5.28 -14.92 -3.89
C ALA A 82 6.13 -15.04 -5.15
N ASP A 83 5.89 -16.07 -5.97
CA ASP A 83 6.60 -16.25 -7.23
C ASP A 83 6.25 -15.15 -8.25
N ALA A 84 4.96 -14.78 -8.36
CA ALA A 84 4.50 -13.71 -9.23
C ALA A 84 5.04 -12.33 -8.79
N TYR A 85 4.99 -12.03 -7.49
CA TYR A 85 5.52 -10.77 -6.98
C TYR A 85 7.04 -10.66 -7.11
N SER A 86 7.78 -11.77 -6.98
CA SER A 86 9.22 -11.78 -7.24
C SER A 86 9.52 -11.33 -8.67
N LYS A 87 8.81 -11.88 -9.66
CA LYS A 87 8.96 -11.49 -11.07
C LYS A 87 8.67 -10.00 -11.29
N LEU A 88 7.59 -9.49 -10.68
CA LEU A 88 7.26 -8.07 -10.75
C LEU A 88 8.35 -7.19 -10.12
N CYS A 89 9.00 -7.63 -9.04
CA CYS A 89 10.11 -6.92 -8.44
C CYS A 89 11.37 -6.92 -9.33
N ASP A 90 11.62 -8.01 -10.06
CA ASP A 90 12.73 -8.09 -11.00
C ASP A 90 12.54 -7.13 -12.19
N GLU A 91 11.29 -6.94 -12.63
CA GLU A 91 10.93 -6.05 -13.73
C GLU A 91 10.84 -4.57 -13.31
N ASN A 92 10.47 -4.29 -12.05
CA ASN A 92 10.19 -2.94 -11.55
C ASN A 92 11.16 -2.54 -10.43
N GLN A 93 12.18 -1.76 -10.79
CA GLN A 93 13.19 -1.30 -9.82
C GLN A 93 12.56 -0.55 -8.64
N GLY A 94 12.96 -0.92 -7.42
CA GLY A 94 12.51 -0.29 -6.18
C GLY A 94 11.18 -0.80 -5.63
N LEU A 95 10.48 -1.71 -6.33
CA LEU A 95 9.21 -2.27 -5.85
C LEU A 95 9.38 -3.10 -4.58
N ILE A 96 10.49 -3.83 -4.47
CA ILE A 96 10.79 -4.65 -3.28
C ILE A 96 10.93 -3.78 -2.02
N ASP A 97 11.45 -2.56 -2.15
CA ASP A 97 11.67 -1.60 -1.06
C ASP A 97 10.50 -0.62 -0.86
N TYR A 98 9.50 -0.64 -1.76
CA TYR A 98 8.34 0.25 -1.67
C TYR A 98 7.56 0.03 -0.37
N GLU A 99 7.23 1.12 0.32
CA GLU A 99 6.44 1.12 1.55
C GLU A 99 5.32 2.17 1.45
N PHE A 100 4.07 1.71 1.33
CA PHE A 100 2.91 2.59 1.10
C PHE A 100 2.71 3.65 2.18
N ARG A 101 3.19 3.39 3.41
CA ARG A 101 3.12 4.33 4.52
C ARG A 101 3.95 5.59 4.27
N GLU A 102 5.09 5.47 3.59
CA GLU A 102 5.93 6.61 3.25
C GLU A 102 5.27 7.49 2.19
N GLU A 103 4.70 6.88 1.14
CA GLU A 103 3.90 7.59 0.13
C GLU A 103 2.74 8.37 0.78
N LEU A 104 2.03 7.73 1.72
CA LEU A 104 0.93 8.36 2.44
C LEU A 104 1.40 9.54 3.31
N LYS A 105 2.57 9.45 3.96
CA LYS A 105 3.16 10.54 4.75
C LYS A 105 3.50 11.74 3.85
N LEU A 106 4.16 11.50 2.72
CA LEU A 106 4.55 12.55 1.77
C LEU A 106 3.31 13.29 1.23
N LYS A 107 2.26 12.56 0.85
CA LYS A 107 1.00 13.13 0.36
C LYS A 107 0.31 14.00 1.41
N ARG A 108 0.31 13.57 2.68
CA ARG A 108 -0.23 14.36 3.80
C ARG A 108 0.57 15.64 4.02
N GLN A 109 1.90 15.60 3.94
CA GLN A 109 2.76 16.77 4.07
C GLN A 109 2.52 17.77 2.91
N ALA A 110 2.44 17.29 1.68
CA ALA A 110 2.14 18.12 0.51
C ALA A 110 0.78 18.85 0.66
N LYS A 111 -0.25 18.15 1.14
CA LYS A 111 -1.58 18.74 1.40
C LYS A 111 -1.55 19.82 2.49
N ARG A 112 -0.72 19.66 3.53
CA ARG A 112 -0.55 20.68 4.58
C ARG A 112 0.12 21.94 4.02
N ARG A 113 1.14 21.78 3.17
CA ARG A 113 1.83 22.90 2.51
C ARG A 113 0.89 23.66 1.57
N SER A 114 0.11 22.96 0.73
CA SER A 114 -0.86 23.60 -0.17
C SER A 114 -2.06 24.21 0.54
N GLY A 115 -2.49 23.65 1.67
CA GLY A 115 -3.54 24.21 2.53
C GLY A 115 -3.14 25.50 3.25
N SER A 116 -1.87 25.66 3.59
CA SER A 116 -1.35 26.89 4.23
C SER A 116 -1.29 28.08 3.27
N SER A 117 -1.10 27.84 1.97
CA SER A 117 -1.02 28.90 0.95
C SER A 117 -2.38 29.55 0.63
N ARG A 118 -3.51 28.89 0.94
CA ARG A 118 -4.87 29.45 0.71
C ARG A 118 -5.35 30.39 1.82
N LYS A 119 -4.70 30.40 3.00
CA LYS A 119 -5.07 31.30 4.11
C LYS A 119 -4.44 32.70 4.03
N GLY A 120 -3.56 32.97 3.06
CA GLY A 120 -2.87 34.26 2.91
C GLY A 120 -3.48 35.22 1.89
N LEU A 121 -4.58 34.88 1.22
CA LEU A 121 -5.17 35.67 0.11
C LEU A 121 -6.43 36.46 0.50
N HIS A 122 -6.66 36.71 1.78
CA HIS A 122 -7.76 37.59 2.21
C HIS A 122 -7.36 38.47 3.38
N LEU A 123 -6.42 39.41 3.16
CA LEU A 123 -6.32 40.63 3.97
C LEU A 123 -5.45 41.69 3.26
N HIS A 124 -6.08 42.53 2.42
CA HIS A 124 -5.84 43.99 2.36
C HIS A 124 -6.60 44.63 1.18
N THR A 125 -7.78 45.14 1.47
CA THR A 125 -8.46 46.29 0.84
C THR A 125 -9.47 46.67 1.91
N THR A 126 -9.35 47.76 2.66
CA THR A 126 -9.12 49.16 2.28
C THR A 126 -9.01 49.99 3.56
N THR A 127 -7.96 50.79 3.67
CA THR A 127 -7.79 52.01 4.50
C THR A 127 -6.50 52.64 3.94
N GLU A 128 -6.36 53.91 3.59
CA GLU A 128 -7.14 55.13 3.80
C GLU A 128 -6.57 56.22 2.86
N GLU A 129 -7.11 57.44 2.97
CA GLU A 129 -6.64 58.74 2.44
C GLU A 129 -7.19 59.24 1.10
N ASN A 130 -7.45 60.53 0.89
CA ASN A 130 -7.97 61.66 1.68
C ASN A 130 -8.07 62.83 0.68
N VAL A 131 -9.17 63.59 0.71
CA VAL A 131 -9.23 65.07 0.64
C VAL A 131 -8.91 65.84 -0.68
N ASN A 132 -9.68 66.95 -0.81
CA ASN A 132 -9.66 68.09 -1.75
C ASN A 132 -10.36 67.86 -3.10
N GLY A 133 -11.27 68.71 -3.59
CA GLY A 133 -11.76 70.03 -3.20
C GLY A 133 -12.29 70.73 -4.47
N ASN A 134 -13.14 71.76 -4.30
CA ASN A 134 -13.50 72.81 -5.27
C ASN A 134 -14.44 72.46 -6.46
N HIS A 135 -15.73 72.83 -6.38
CA HIS A 135 -16.31 74.11 -6.85
C HIS A 135 -17.81 74.17 -6.51
#